data_AF-A0A5B7DKC0-F1
#
_entry.id   AF-A0A5B7DKC0-F1
#
_cell.length_a   1.000
_cell.length_b   1.000
_cell.length_c   1.000
_cell.angle_alpha   90.00
_cell.angle_beta   90.00
_cell.angle_gamma   90.00
#
_symmetry.space_group_name_H-M   'P 1'
#
loop_
_entity.id
_entity.type
_entity.pdbx_description
1 polymer ?
#
loop_
_entity_poly.entity_id
_entity_poly.type
_entity_poly.pdbx_seq_one_letter_code
_entity_poly.pdbx_strand_id
1 'polypeptide(L)'
;MPLPRRSPRSTPKALTPVVPRSLQPLLQQARQNISDQQQTITTLRTDMAALNTRGYTAPTSWVPLSAAPEKCDLDMTPAAFRSWKWSMDCWLLLCKWPRHEAVHHVRLLCAPPLFTFDQWSALTQQEALDAISNLVLSSSSQAVQWAEIFSVSQGQDESVSDYFIRGTQNVNDCAFECPQCSLNLSEYLLLKKLVVGIRNTGLKQQVYQACDSIGSVDALRAMCCAYEAARQHTTGVSCWREGSRAAGTVWAEKDEHQTPDATATASGKTQSSHTCWNCGTSHTPDRPSCPAREAVCIACHKRGHFKNCCRSSKRPHGTTSANTVSGSVTTAGANVSRQSTIEVTVALGKGGKHCTAAVADTGAQVCVAGAALLSSLYIQSMQLQGRAGLRDVADLPLQCLGSC
;
A
#
# COMPACT_ATOMS: atom_id res chain seq x y z
N MET A 1 11.26 -49.27 -99.18
CA MET A 1 11.20 -49.97 -97.87
C MET A 1 10.67 -49.02 -96.81
N PRO A 2 9.34 -49.00 -96.52
CA PRO A 2 8.78 -48.34 -95.36
C PRO A 2 8.43 -49.36 -94.25
N LEU A 3 8.67 -48.98 -92.99
CA LEU A 3 8.42 -49.77 -91.79
C LEU A 3 6.92 -50.02 -91.55
N PRO A 4 6.52 -51.17 -90.97
CA PRO A 4 5.12 -51.52 -90.77
C PRO A 4 4.49 -50.76 -89.59
N ARG A 5 3.29 -50.22 -89.81
CA ARG A 5 2.42 -49.67 -88.77
C ARG A 5 2.06 -50.77 -87.77
N ARG A 6 2.43 -50.59 -86.50
CA ARG A 6 1.93 -51.39 -85.38
C ARG A 6 0.50 -50.94 -85.02
N SER A 7 -0.43 -51.89 -85.05
CA SER A 7 -1.79 -51.75 -84.50
C SER A 7 -1.74 -51.52 -82.98
N PRO A 8 -2.60 -50.66 -82.42
CA PRO A 8 -2.70 -50.50 -80.97
C PRO A 8 -3.31 -51.74 -80.32
N ARG A 9 -2.59 -52.25 -79.32
CA ARG A 9 -2.97 -53.39 -78.48
C ARG A 9 -4.18 -52.98 -77.62
N SER A 10 -5.27 -53.75 -77.66
CA SER A 10 -6.42 -53.54 -76.79
C SER A 10 -6.02 -53.78 -75.32
N THR A 11 -6.09 -52.75 -74.49
CA THR A 11 -6.01 -52.86 -73.03
C THR A 11 -7.28 -53.50 -72.48
N PRO A 12 -7.20 -54.42 -71.49
CA PRO A 12 -8.38 -55.02 -70.89
C PRO A 12 -9.16 -53.95 -70.09
N LYS A 13 -10.49 -53.94 -70.27
CA LYS A 13 -11.41 -53.12 -69.46
C LYS A 13 -11.22 -53.47 -67.98
N ALA A 14 -10.87 -52.47 -67.17
CA ALA A 14 -10.86 -52.61 -65.72
C ALA A 14 -12.29 -52.94 -65.23
N LEU A 15 -12.43 -54.07 -64.52
CA LEU A 15 -13.65 -54.44 -63.83
C LEU A 15 -13.96 -53.35 -62.79
N THR A 16 -15.11 -52.70 -62.93
CA THR A 16 -15.64 -51.80 -61.90
C THR A 16 -15.78 -52.57 -60.59
N PRO A 17 -15.30 -52.05 -59.45
CA PRO A 17 -15.45 -52.74 -58.18
C PRO A 17 -16.94 -52.85 -57.85
N VAL A 18 -17.46 -54.07 -57.88
CA VAL A 18 -18.84 -54.38 -57.52
C VAL A 18 -18.92 -54.34 -55.99
N VAL A 19 -19.50 -53.28 -55.45
CA VAL A 19 -19.78 -53.16 -54.02
C VAL A 19 -20.74 -54.28 -53.63
N PRO A 20 -20.42 -55.12 -52.62
CA PRO A 20 -21.32 -56.15 -52.12
C PRO A 20 -22.67 -55.55 -51.71
N ARG A 21 -23.78 -56.20 -52.11
CA ARG A 21 -25.16 -55.72 -51.82
C ARG A 21 -25.40 -55.48 -50.32
N SER A 22 -24.73 -56.23 -49.44
CA SER A 22 -24.81 -56.05 -47.98
C SER A 22 -24.19 -54.74 -47.47
N LEU A 23 -23.26 -54.13 -48.20
CA LEU A 23 -22.58 -52.89 -47.83
C LEU A 23 -23.18 -51.66 -48.51
N GLN A 24 -24.10 -51.84 -49.47
CA GLN A 24 -24.80 -50.74 -50.14
C GLN A 24 -25.57 -49.82 -49.17
N PRO A 25 -26.29 -50.34 -48.15
CA PRO A 25 -26.99 -49.48 -47.18
C PRO A 25 -26.03 -48.61 -46.37
N LEU A 26 -24.89 -49.18 -45.93
CA LEU A 26 -23.86 -48.46 -45.18
C LEU A 26 -23.18 -47.39 -46.04
N LEU A 27 -22.89 -47.69 -47.30
CA LEU A 27 -22.35 -46.71 -48.25
C LEU A 27 -23.35 -45.60 -48.57
N GLN A 28 -24.64 -45.91 -48.66
CA GLN A 28 -25.69 -44.92 -48.86
C GLN A 28 -25.86 -44.03 -47.63
N GLN A 29 -25.80 -44.60 -46.43
CA GLN A 29 -25.79 -43.85 -45.17
C GLN A 29 -24.55 -42.96 -45.03
N ALA A 30 -23.37 -43.47 -45.36
CA ALA A 30 -22.14 -42.69 -45.34
C ALA A 30 -22.18 -41.51 -46.32
N ARG A 31 -22.74 -41.72 -47.53
CA ARG A 31 -22.96 -40.64 -48.51
C ARG A 31 -23.93 -39.59 -48.00
N GLN A 32 -25.02 -40.01 -47.34
CA GLN A 32 -25.97 -39.08 -46.75
C GLN A 32 -25.32 -38.24 -45.65
N ASN A 33 -24.59 -38.88 -44.73
CA ASN A 33 -23.87 -38.18 -43.66
C ASN A 33 -22.86 -37.16 -44.21
N ILE A 34 -22.14 -37.52 -45.28
CA ILE A 34 -21.20 -36.60 -45.94
C ILE A 34 -21.95 -35.41 -46.56
N SER A 35 -23.09 -35.66 -47.21
CA SER A 35 -23.94 -34.60 -47.77
C SER A 35 -24.45 -33.65 -46.68
N ASP A 36 -24.93 -34.20 -45.56
CA ASP A 36 -25.46 -33.42 -44.43
C ASP A 36 -24.35 -32.58 -43.77
N GLN A 37 -23.14 -33.15 -43.65
CA GLN A 37 -21.96 -32.42 -43.16
C GLN A 37 -21.55 -31.29 -44.12
N GLN A 38 -21.58 -31.53 -45.43
CA GLN A 38 -21.27 -30.51 -46.43
C GLN A 38 -22.30 -29.37 -46.40
N GLN A 39 -23.58 -29.69 -46.22
CA GLN A 39 -24.63 -28.69 -46.06
C GLN A 39 -24.43 -27.87 -44.78
N THR A 40 -24.10 -28.52 -43.67
CA THR A 40 -23.80 -27.84 -42.39
C THR A 40 -22.59 -26.91 -42.50
N ILE A 41 -21.50 -27.35 -43.15
CA ILE A 41 -20.32 -26.52 -43.39
C ILE A 41 -20.67 -25.32 -44.28
N THR A 42 -21.52 -25.53 -45.27
CA THR A 42 -21.97 -24.45 -46.17
C THR A 42 -22.79 -23.43 -45.39
N THR A 43 -23.75 -23.87 -44.58
CA THR A 43 -24.55 -23.01 -43.69
C THR A 43 -23.66 -22.21 -42.76
N LEU A 44 -22.72 -22.86 -42.06
CA LEU A 44 -21.76 -22.18 -41.17
C LEU A 44 -20.90 -21.15 -41.92
N ARG A 45 -20.49 -21.44 -43.16
CA ARG A 45 -19.75 -20.47 -43.98
C ARG A 45 -20.61 -19.27 -44.37
N THR A 46 -21.88 -19.48 -44.72
CA THR A 46 -22.83 -18.38 -44.95
C THR A 46 -23.12 -17.59 -43.68
N ASP A 47 -23.23 -18.23 -42.53
CA ASP A 47 -23.43 -17.56 -41.24
C ASP A 47 -22.18 -16.76 -40.85
N MET A 48 -20.98 -17.29 -41.08
CA MET A 48 -19.72 -16.56 -40.92
C MET A 48 -19.61 -15.37 -41.89
N ALA A 49 -20.07 -15.52 -43.13
CA ALA A 49 -20.14 -14.42 -44.10
C ALA A 49 -21.21 -13.38 -43.71
N ALA A 50 -22.34 -13.81 -43.15
CA ALA A 50 -23.40 -12.95 -42.62
C ALA A 50 -22.93 -12.19 -41.36
N LEU A 51 -22.13 -12.84 -40.50
CA LEU A 51 -21.48 -12.21 -39.35
C LEU A 51 -20.41 -11.20 -39.79
N ASN A 52 -19.63 -11.51 -40.83
CA ASN A 52 -18.65 -10.57 -41.41
C ASN A 52 -19.33 -9.37 -42.10
N THR A 53 -20.51 -9.55 -42.71
CA THR A 53 -21.28 -8.44 -43.30
C THR A 53 -22.06 -7.64 -42.25
N ARG A 54 -22.42 -8.24 -41.11
CA ARG A 54 -22.91 -7.54 -39.90
C ARG A 54 -21.78 -6.94 -39.05
N GLY A 55 -20.52 -7.13 -39.45
CA GLY A 55 -19.32 -6.74 -38.72
C GLY A 55 -18.60 -5.51 -39.28
N TYR A 56 -19.31 -4.40 -39.51
CA TYR A 56 -18.73 -3.05 -39.48
C TYR A 56 -19.68 -2.01 -38.86
N THR A 57 -20.52 -2.45 -37.92
CA THR A 57 -20.71 -1.65 -36.72
C THR A 57 -20.07 -2.44 -35.60
N ALA A 58 -18.74 -2.37 -35.53
CA ALA A 58 -18.11 -2.45 -34.22
C ALA A 58 -18.92 -1.52 -33.31
N PRO A 59 -19.15 -1.84 -32.03
CA PRO A 59 -19.40 -0.78 -31.09
C PRO A 59 -18.12 0.06 -31.10
N THR A 60 -18.02 1.01 -32.03
CA THR A 60 -17.25 2.21 -31.79
C THR A 60 -17.83 2.69 -30.48
N SER A 61 -17.07 2.49 -29.43
CA SER A 61 -17.11 3.28 -28.23
C SER A 61 -16.96 4.72 -28.72
N TRP A 62 -18.06 5.32 -29.19
CA TRP A 62 -18.14 6.74 -29.48
C TRP A 62 -18.19 7.39 -28.12
N VAL A 63 -17.03 7.45 -27.48
CA VAL A 63 -16.78 8.43 -26.45
C VAL A 63 -17.07 9.77 -27.13
N PRO A 64 -18.07 10.53 -26.69
CA PRO A 64 -18.39 11.80 -27.32
C PRO A 64 -17.14 12.68 -27.37
N LEU A 65 -16.96 13.50 -28.42
CA LEU A 65 -15.87 14.50 -28.43
C LEU A 65 -15.92 15.43 -27.21
N SER A 66 -17.11 15.61 -26.60
CA SER A 66 -17.27 16.36 -25.35
C SER A 66 -16.66 15.68 -24.12
N ALA A 67 -16.29 14.40 -24.21
CA ALA A 67 -15.55 13.67 -23.18
C ALA A 67 -14.03 13.67 -23.45
N ALA A 68 -13.58 14.36 -24.50
CA ALA A 68 -12.16 14.65 -24.70
C ALA A 68 -11.64 15.55 -23.56
N PRO A 69 -10.37 15.39 -23.15
CA PRO A 69 -9.74 16.32 -22.24
C PRO A 69 -9.76 17.76 -22.77
N GLU A 70 -9.68 18.73 -21.88
CA GLU A 70 -9.44 20.14 -22.24
C GLU A 70 -8.10 20.29 -22.99
N LYS A 71 -7.87 21.45 -23.61
CA LYS A 71 -6.60 21.70 -24.31
C LYS A 71 -5.42 21.74 -23.32
N CYS A 72 -4.32 21.12 -23.70
CA CYS A 72 -3.03 21.30 -23.08
C CYS A 72 -2.43 22.65 -23.49
N ASP A 73 -2.35 23.57 -22.53
CA ASP A 73 -1.55 24.79 -22.61
C ASP A 73 -0.12 24.55 -22.09
N LEU A 74 0.87 25.25 -22.61
CA LEU A 74 2.26 25.21 -22.10
C LEU A 74 2.42 25.89 -20.75
N ASP A 75 1.52 26.82 -20.42
CA ASP A 75 1.58 27.58 -19.16
C ASP A 75 0.90 26.85 -17.98
N MET A 76 0.44 25.62 -18.19
CA MET A 76 -0.20 24.85 -17.13
C MET A 76 0.81 24.38 -16.07
N THR A 77 0.33 24.22 -14.83
CA THR A 77 1.17 23.69 -13.76
C THR A 77 1.54 22.22 -14.03
N PRO A 78 2.70 21.73 -13.55
CA PRO A 78 3.07 20.32 -13.66
C PRO A 78 1.96 19.37 -13.16
N ALA A 79 1.28 19.74 -12.08
CA ALA A 79 0.15 18.96 -11.55
C ALA A 79 -1.05 18.94 -12.50
N ALA A 80 -1.41 20.08 -13.10
CA ALA A 80 -2.48 20.14 -14.10
C ALA A 80 -2.13 19.32 -15.35
N PHE A 81 -0.86 19.35 -15.76
CA PHE A 81 -0.36 18.54 -16.87
C PHE A 81 -0.44 17.04 -16.60
N ARG A 82 -0.05 16.58 -15.40
CA ARG A 82 -0.19 15.17 -14.99
C ARG A 82 -1.64 14.71 -15.06
N SER A 83 -2.57 15.54 -14.58
CA SER A 83 -4.00 15.25 -14.67
C SER A 83 -4.48 15.16 -16.12
N TRP A 84 -4.03 16.10 -16.97
CA TRP A 84 -4.38 16.12 -18.38
C TRP A 84 -3.85 14.89 -19.13
N LYS A 85 -2.57 14.52 -18.93
CA LYS A 85 -1.94 13.34 -19.55
C LYS A 85 -2.70 12.07 -19.18
N TRP A 86 -3.07 11.91 -17.91
CA TRP A 86 -3.89 10.78 -17.45
C TRP A 86 -5.27 10.75 -18.12
N SER A 87 -5.96 11.90 -18.19
CA SER A 87 -7.25 12.00 -18.87
C SER A 87 -7.14 11.68 -20.36
N MET A 88 -6.05 12.11 -21.01
CA MET A 88 -5.75 11.79 -22.41
C MET A 88 -5.54 10.28 -22.60
N ASP A 89 -4.73 9.64 -21.77
CA ASP A 89 -4.50 8.19 -21.85
C ASP A 89 -5.80 7.40 -21.65
N CYS A 90 -6.62 7.79 -20.67
CA CYS A 90 -7.93 7.18 -20.45
C CYS A 90 -8.84 7.36 -21.67
N TRP A 91 -8.88 8.57 -22.23
CA TRP A 91 -9.73 8.88 -23.38
C TRP A 91 -9.29 8.11 -24.63
N LEU A 92 -7.99 8.06 -24.93
CA LEU A 92 -7.44 7.29 -26.05
C LEU A 92 -7.69 5.79 -25.89
N LEU A 93 -7.55 5.26 -24.67
CA LEU A 93 -7.86 3.86 -24.35
C LEU A 93 -9.34 3.52 -24.59
N LEU A 94 -10.24 4.43 -24.21
CA LEU A 94 -11.68 4.26 -24.40
C LEU A 94 -12.10 4.40 -25.87
N CYS A 95 -11.45 5.29 -26.63
CA CYS A 95 -11.73 5.52 -28.05
C CYS A 95 -11.20 4.40 -28.95
N LYS A 96 -10.14 3.69 -28.53
CA LYS A 96 -9.51 2.59 -29.28
C LYS A 96 -9.07 2.97 -30.70
N TRP A 97 -8.54 4.18 -30.86
CA TRP A 97 -8.13 4.65 -32.17
C TRP A 97 -6.90 3.92 -32.72
N PRO A 98 -6.79 3.79 -34.06
CA PRO A 98 -5.54 3.44 -34.71
C PRO A 98 -4.41 4.37 -34.28
N ARG A 99 -3.20 3.83 -34.16
CA ARG A 99 -2.02 4.56 -33.64
C ARG A 99 -1.80 5.94 -34.27
N HIS A 100 -1.98 6.04 -35.59
CA HIS A 100 -1.76 7.29 -36.33
C HIS A 100 -2.85 8.34 -36.01
N GLU A 101 -4.11 7.92 -35.87
CA GLU A 101 -5.22 8.81 -35.50
C GLU A 101 -5.07 9.30 -34.05
N ALA A 102 -4.68 8.41 -33.12
CA ALA A 102 -4.48 8.77 -31.72
C ALA A 102 -3.49 9.92 -31.54
N VAL A 103 -2.37 9.90 -32.27
CA VAL A 103 -1.35 10.96 -32.22
C VAL A 103 -1.84 12.28 -32.80
N HIS A 104 -2.68 12.24 -33.83
CA HIS A 104 -3.32 13.45 -34.37
C HIS A 104 -4.29 14.08 -33.37
N HIS A 105 -5.03 13.27 -32.62
CA HIS A 105 -5.91 13.77 -31.57
C HIS A 105 -5.15 14.38 -30.40
N VAL A 106 -4.02 13.78 -29.98
CA VAL A 106 -3.11 14.39 -29.00
C VAL A 106 -2.66 15.76 -29.47
N ARG A 107 -2.21 15.87 -30.73
CA ARG A 107 -1.77 17.15 -31.31
C ARG A 107 -2.87 18.20 -31.34
N LEU A 108 -4.10 17.84 -31.73
CA LEU A 108 -5.23 18.80 -31.82
C LEU A 108 -5.60 19.40 -30.46
N LEU A 109 -5.29 18.68 -29.39
CA LEU A 109 -5.52 19.10 -28.01
C LEU A 109 -4.29 19.78 -27.39
N CYS A 110 -3.18 19.97 -28.10
CA CYS A 110 -2.02 20.73 -27.61
C CYS A 110 -1.95 22.11 -28.27
N ALA A 111 -1.80 23.17 -27.47
CA ALA A 111 -1.63 24.54 -27.95
C ALA A 111 -0.36 25.17 -27.35
N PRO A 112 0.50 25.86 -28.16
CA PRO A 112 0.59 25.88 -29.63
C PRO A 112 1.20 24.59 -30.23
N PRO A 113 1.24 24.40 -31.57
CA PRO A 113 1.87 23.22 -32.17
C PRO A 113 3.37 23.17 -31.85
N LEU A 114 3.72 22.26 -30.94
CA LEU A 114 5.09 22.08 -30.43
C LEU A 114 6.05 21.49 -31.47
N PHE A 115 5.50 20.81 -32.48
CA PHE A 115 6.23 20.16 -33.57
C PHE A 115 5.49 20.35 -34.90
N THR A 116 6.23 20.21 -36.00
CA THR A 116 5.69 20.20 -37.36
C THR A 116 4.80 18.97 -37.60
N PHE A 117 3.91 19.01 -38.62
CA PHE A 117 2.99 17.91 -38.90
C PHE A 117 3.73 16.57 -39.12
N ASP A 118 4.81 16.61 -39.88
CA ASP A 118 5.58 15.43 -40.24
C ASP A 118 6.25 14.79 -39.00
N GLN A 119 6.77 15.60 -38.10
CA GLN A 119 7.35 15.15 -36.83
C GLN A 119 6.32 14.41 -35.97
N TRP A 120 5.09 14.93 -35.85
CA TRP A 120 4.02 14.25 -35.10
C TRP A 120 3.62 12.92 -35.73
N SER A 121 3.48 12.88 -37.06
CA SER A 121 3.03 11.67 -37.76
C SER A 121 3.99 10.48 -37.63
N ALA A 122 5.25 10.73 -37.27
CA ALA A 122 6.27 9.71 -37.06
C ALA A 122 6.29 9.14 -35.63
N LEU A 123 5.65 9.79 -34.65
CA LEU A 123 5.63 9.36 -33.26
C LEU A 123 4.53 8.35 -32.98
N THR A 124 4.74 7.51 -31.97
CA THR A 124 3.69 6.77 -31.29
C THR A 124 2.94 7.66 -30.30
N GLN A 125 1.75 7.23 -29.84
CA GLN A 125 0.99 7.92 -28.78
C GLN A 125 1.87 8.20 -27.55
N GLN A 126 2.64 7.22 -27.11
CA GLN A 126 3.44 7.33 -25.90
C GLN A 126 4.59 8.32 -26.10
N GLU A 127 5.31 8.22 -27.21
CA GLU A 127 6.40 9.15 -27.54
C GLU A 127 5.90 10.59 -27.69
N ALA A 128 4.70 10.77 -28.25
CA ALA A 128 4.01 12.05 -28.33
C ALA A 128 3.76 12.64 -26.93
N LEU A 129 3.17 11.86 -26.02
CA LEU A 129 2.89 12.30 -24.65
C LEU A 129 4.17 12.56 -23.84
N ASP A 130 5.21 11.77 -24.04
CA ASP A 130 6.49 11.93 -23.36
C ASP A 130 7.27 13.15 -23.89
N ALA A 131 7.17 13.45 -25.19
CA ALA A 131 7.72 14.68 -25.76
C ALA A 131 7.05 15.94 -25.18
N ILE A 132 5.72 15.91 -25.01
CA ILE A 132 5.00 17.01 -24.35
C ILE A 132 5.39 17.10 -22.87
N SER A 133 5.44 15.96 -22.15
CA SER A 133 5.92 15.89 -20.76
C SER A 133 7.26 16.59 -20.61
N ASN A 134 8.24 16.25 -21.46
CA ASN A 134 9.56 16.84 -21.39
C ASN A 134 9.54 18.35 -21.59
N LEU A 135 8.68 18.89 -22.47
CA LEU A 135 8.61 20.32 -22.71
C LEU A 135 7.93 21.08 -21.56
N VAL A 136 6.79 20.58 -21.07
CA VAL A 136 6.04 21.20 -19.96
C VAL A 136 6.79 21.07 -18.64
N LEU A 137 7.57 20.01 -18.46
CA LEU A 137 8.29 19.78 -17.22
C LEU A 137 9.73 20.32 -17.25
N SER A 138 10.37 20.47 -18.42
CA SER A 138 11.65 21.18 -18.53
C SER A 138 11.53 22.69 -18.29
N SER A 139 10.34 23.28 -18.49
CA SER A 139 10.07 24.67 -18.08
C SER A 139 9.99 24.82 -16.56
N SER A 140 9.71 23.73 -15.83
CA SER A 140 9.75 23.71 -14.37
C SER A 140 11.17 23.44 -13.89
N SER A 141 11.70 24.31 -13.01
CA SER A 141 13.00 24.04 -12.39
C SER A 141 12.94 22.74 -11.57
N GLN A 142 14.02 21.97 -11.56
CA GLN A 142 14.13 20.75 -10.75
C GLN A 142 13.79 21.00 -9.26
N ALA A 143 14.09 22.21 -8.77
CA ALA A 143 13.73 22.65 -7.42
C ALA A 143 12.22 22.74 -7.17
N VAL A 144 11.42 23.13 -8.18
CA VAL A 144 9.94 23.15 -8.09
C VAL A 144 9.40 21.73 -8.00
N GLN A 145 9.92 20.81 -8.82
CA GLN A 145 9.54 19.40 -8.77
C GLN A 145 9.88 18.77 -7.41
N TRP A 146 11.05 19.11 -6.86
CA TRP A 146 11.43 18.70 -5.50
C TRP A 146 10.48 19.28 -4.45
N ALA A 147 10.15 20.56 -4.53
CA ALA A 147 9.24 21.19 -3.58
C ALA A 147 7.85 20.53 -3.61
N GLU A 148 7.31 20.24 -4.79
CA GLU A 148 6.04 19.53 -4.94
C GLU A 148 6.12 18.16 -4.23
N ILE A 149 7.12 17.34 -4.54
CA ILE A 149 7.25 15.99 -3.97
C ILE A 149 7.46 16.03 -2.47
N PHE A 150 8.37 16.86 -1.98
CA PHE A 150 8.70 16.91 -0.55
C PHE A 150 7.59 17.56 0.29
N SER A 151 6.64 18.25 -0.33
CA SER A 151 5.43 18.75 0.34
C SER A 151 4.33 17.70 0.54
N VAL A 152 4.32 16.62 -0.25
CA VAL A 152 3.27 15.59 -0.22
C VAL A 152 3.14 14.94 1.16
N SER A 153 1.96 14.95 1.77
CA SER A 153 1.67 14.25 3.03
C SER A 153 0.27 13.68 2.99
N GLN A 154 -0.01 12.68 3.83
CA GLN A 154 -1.34 12.08 3.93
C GLN A 154 -2.34 13.12 4.49
N GLY A 155 -3.46 13.29 3.77
CA GLY A 155 -4.56 14.17 4.16
C GLY A 155 -5.25 13.74 5.46
N GLN A 156 -6.16 14.57 5.97
CA GLN A 156 -6.85 14.29 7.24
C GLN A 156 -7.82 13.11 7.13
N ASP A 157 -8.51 12.98 6.01
CA ASP A 157 -9.52 11.95 5.73
C ASP A 157 -9.14 11.08 4.52
N GLU A 158 -7.87 11.10 4.15
CA GLU A 158 -7.35 10.34 3.01
C GLU A 158 -6.91 8.94 3.45
N SER A 159 -7.38 7.91 2.74
CA SER A 159 -6.94 6.55 2.98
C SER A 159 -5.45 6.39 2.68
N VAL A 160 -4.77 5.44 3.33
CA VAL A 160 -3.37 5.12 2.97
C VAL A 160 -3.28 4.76 1.49
N SER A 161 -4.25 4.03 0.94
CA SER A 161 -4.19 3.62 -0.47
C SER A 161 -4.18 4.82 -1.41
N ASP A 162 -5.07 5.78 -1.21
CA ASP A 162 -5.18 6.98 -2.05
C ASP A 162 -3.94 7.87 -1.94
N TYR A 163 -3.41 8.00 -0.72
CA TYR A 163 -2.16 8.72 -0.46
C TYR A 163 -0.98 8.14 -1.25
N PHE A 164 -0.86 6.81 -1.31
CA PHE A 164 0.23 6.15 -2.03
C PHE A 164 0.08 6.27 -3.55
N ILE A 165 -1.15 6.19 -4.07
CA ILE A 165 -1.44 6.42 -5.48
C ILE A 165 -1.02 7.85 -5.86
N ARG A 166 -1.49 8.84 -5.10
CA ARG A 166 -1.17 10.26 -5.32
C ARG A 166 0.32 10.55 -5.19
N GLY A 167 0.99 9.97 -4.19
CA GLY A 167 2.42 10.12 -3.99
C GLY A 167 3.24 9.55 -5.16
N THR A 168 2.87 8.37 -5.66
CA THR A 168 3.55 7.73 -6.79
C THR A 168 3.37 8.53 -8.08
N GLN A 169 2.14 9.02 -8.35
CA GLN A 169 1.86 9.86 -9.51
C GLN A 169 2.69 11.15 -9.56
N ASN A 170 3.04 11.71 -8.40
CA ASN A 170 3.85 12.95 -8.34
C ASN A 170 5.33 12.74 -8.63
N VAL A 171 5.83 11.50 -8.64
CA VAL A 171 7.27 11.20 -8.85
C VAL A 171 7.57 10.68 -10.26
N ASN A 172 6.56 10.33 -11.04
CA ASN A 172 6.73 9.70 -12.35
C ASN A 172 7.62 10.48 -13.33
N ASP A 173 7.63 11.80 -13.24
CA ASP A 173 8.42 12.63 -14.15
C ASP A 173 9.72 13.17 -13.50
N CYS A 174 10.00 12.80 -12.25
CA CYS A 174 11.18 13.26 -11.55
C CYS A 174 12.35 12.33 -11.84
N ALA A 175 13.28 12.81 -12.67
CA ALA A 175 14.57 12.19 -12.92
C ALA A 175 15.50 12.39 -11.71
N PHE A 176 15.19 11.74 -10.59
CA PHE A 176 16.10 11.74 -9.44
C PHE A 176 17.30 10.87 -9.76
N GLU A 177 18.45 11.51 -9.91
CA GLU A 177 19.72 10.83 -10.14
C GLU A 177 20.75 11.26 -9.11
N CYS A 178 21.61 10.32 -8.72
CA CYS A 178 22.76 10.63 -7.91
C CYS A 178 23.74 11.49 -8.73
N PRO A 179 24.15 12.69 -8.27
CA PRO A 179 25.05 13.56 -9.02
C PRO A 179 26.46 12.96 -9.19
N GLN A 180 26.82 11.95 -8.40
CA GLN A 180 28.15 11.32 -8.44
C GLN A 180 28.20 10.08 -9.32
N CYS A 181 27.11 9.32 -9.42
CA CYS A 181 27.11 8.02 -10.10
C CYS A 181 25.93 7.77 -11.04
N SER A 182 25.07 8.77 -11.25
CA SER A 182 23.87 8.69 -12.11
C SER A 182 22.92 7.54 -11.76
N LEU A 183 23.01 7.01 -10.54
CA LEU A 183 22.08 5.99 -10.05
C LEU A 183 20.69 6.63 -9.92
N ASN A 184 19.66 5.96 -10.46
CA ASN A 184 18.27 6.37 -10.28
C ASN A 184 17.87 6.24 -8.81
N LEU A 185 17.47 7.36 -8.20
CA LEU A 185 17.07 7.47 -6.80
C LEU A 185 15.55 7.66 -6.64
N SER A 186 14.77 7.60 -7.72
CA SER A 186 13.35 7.96 -7.70
C SER A 186 12.56 7.07 -6.75
N GLU A 187 12.71 5.74 -6.85
CA GLU A 187 12.02 4.80 -5.96
C GLU A 187 12.48 4.93 -4.51
N TYR A 188 13.79 5.11 -4.29
CA TYR A 188 14.37 5.28 -2.95
C TYR A 188 13.81 6.54 -2.26
N LEU A 189 13.83 7.68 -2.94
CA LEU A 189 13.36 8.95 -2.40
C LEU A 189 11.83 8.95 -2.24
N LEU A 190 11.09 8.37 -3.18
CA LEU A 190 9.64 8.17 -3.07
C LEU A 190 9.31 7.36 -1.82
N LEU A 191 9.98 6.24 -1.58
CA LEU A 191 9.76 5.39 -0.41
C LEU A 191 10.00 6.17 0.88
N LYS A 192 11.15 6.84 1.02
CA LYS A 192 11.45 7.64 2.22
C LYS A 192 10.45 8.77 2.41
N LYS A 193 10.03 9.41 1.32
CA LYS A 193 9.03 10.49 1.38
C LYS A 193 7.67 9.97 1.83
N LEU A 194 7.21 8.85 1.29
CA LEU A 194 5.94 8.22 1.66
C LEU A 194 5.93 7.86 3.15
N VAL A 195 6.99 7.21 3.64
CA VAL A 195 7.18 6.86 5.06
C VAL A 195 7.05 8.08 5.98
N VAL A 196 7.71 9.19 5.64
CA VAL A 196 7.66 10.42 6.44
C VAL A 196 6.31 11.13 6.36
N GLY A 197 5.60 11.03 5.23
CA GLY A 197 4.30 11.69 5.05
C GLY A 197 3.09 10.93 5.61
N ILE A 198 3.26 9.73 6.18
CA ILE A 198 2.18 9.02 6.90
C ILE A 198 1.72 9.84 8.10
N ARG A 199 0.41 10.10 8.18
CA ARG A 199 -0.21 10.92 9.23
C ARG A 199 -0.40 10.13 10.52
N ASN A 200 -0.81 8.87 10.42
CA ASN A 200 -1.09 8.08 11.61
C ASN A 200 0.20 7.72 12.36
N THR A 201 0.36 8.24 13.57
CA THR A 201 1.58 8.06 14.37
C THR A 201 1.84 6.61 14.77
N GLY A 202 0.78 5.83 15.07
CA GLY A 202 0.89 4.41 15.39
C GLY A 202 1.38 3.56 14.20
N LEU A 203 0.78 3.77 13.03
CA LEU A 203 1.24 3.17 11.77
C LEU A 203 2.68 3.58 11.47
N LYS A 204 2.98 4.89 11.56
CA LYS A 204 4.30 5.45 11.28
C LYS A 204 5.39 4.82 12.14
N GLN A 205 5.11 4.58 13.43
CA GLN A 205 6.04 3.91 14.32
C GLN A 205 6.31 2.45 13.91
N GLN A 206 5.28 1.71 13.48
CA GLN A 206 5.47 0.35 12.97
C GLN A 206 6.27 0.33 11.66
N VAL A 207 5.97 1.26 10.75
CA VAL A 207 6.73 1.42 9.51
C VAL A 207 8.20 1.75 9.80
N TYR A 208 8.50 2.59 10.79
CA TYR A 208 9.87 2.89 11.18
C TYR A 208 10.61 1.66 11.71
N GLN A 209 9.93 0.78 12.46
CA GLN A 209 10.52 -0.47 12.96
C GLN A 209 10.81 -1.48 11.85
N ALA A 210 10.03 -1.46 10.77
CA ALA A 210 10.19 -2.33 9.62
C ALA A 210 10.90 -1.66 8.43
N CYS A 211 11.36 -0.42 8.56
CA CYS A 211 11.84 0.39 7.42
C CYS A 211 13.01 -0.26 6.67
N ASP A 212 13.87 -0.99 7.39
CA ASP A 212 15.03 -1.68 6.81
C ASP A 212 14.65 -2.95 6.02
N SER A 213 13.46 -3.51 6.26
CA SER A 213 12.96 -4.70 5.54
C SER A 213 12.01 -4.35 4.39
N ILE A 214 11.62 -3.08 4.26
CA ILE A 214 10.72 -2.61 3.21
C ILE A 214 11.55 -2.22 1.97
N GLY A 215 11.56 -3.10 0.98
CA GLY A 215 12.34 -2.92 -0.25
C GLY A 215 11.62 -2.18 -1.37
N SER A 216 10.30 -1.94 -1.28
CA SER A 216 9.52 -1.32 -2.36
C SER A 216 8.33 -0.52 -1.84
N VAL A 217 7.83 0.38 -2.68
CA VAL A 217 6.63 1.19 -2.41
C VAL A 217 5.39 0.29 -2.22
N ASP A 218 5.27 -0.79 -2.99
CA ASP A 218 4.16 -1.73 -2.87
C ASP A 218 4.19 -2.54 -1.58
N ALA A 219 5.37 -2.97 -1.13
CA ALA A 219 5.51 -3.65 0.15
C ALA A 219 5.10 -2.73 1.32
N LEU A 220 5.50 -1.46 1.25
CA LEU A 220 5.09 -0.43 2.20
C LEU A 220 3.57 -0.22 2.18
N ARG A 221 2.99 -0.07 0.99
CA ARG A 221 1.54 0.12 0.79
C ARG A 221 0.76 -1.04 1.37
N ALA A 222 1.14 -2.28 1.07
CA ALA A 222 0.49 -3.48 1.58
C ALA A 222 0.51 -3.54 3.11
N MET A 223 1.65 -3.24 3.73
CA MET A 223 1.79 -3.18 5.19
C MET A 223 0.86 -2.13 5.80
N CYS A 224 0.84 -0.93 5.22
CA CYS A 224 0.03 0.18 5.72
C CYS A 224 -1.48 -0.10 5.55
N CYS A 225 -1.91 -0.65 4.42
CA CYS A 225 -3.30 -1.05 4.20
C CYS A 225 -3.74 -2.17 5.17
N ALA A 226 -2.86 -3.15 5.44
CA ALA A 226 -3.15 -4.21 6.41
C ALA A 226 -3.36 -3.66 7.83
N TYR A 227 -2.58 -2.65 8.21
CA TYR A 227 -2.75 -1.96 9.49
C TYR A 227 -4.08 -1.21 9.59
N GLU A 228 -4.47 -0.48 8.54
CA GLU A 228 -5.76 0.22 8.50
C GLU A 228 -6.93 -0.76 8.60
N ALA A 229 -6.88 -1.88 7.86
CA ALA A 229 -7.90 -2.93 7.94
C ALA A 229 -8.00 -3.52 9.36
N ALA A 230 -6.87 -3.86 9.99
CA ALA A 230 -6.86 -4.37 11.36
C ALA A 230 -7.47 -3.40 12.37
N ARG A 231 -7.27 -2.08 12.18
CA ARG A 231 -7.88 -1.06 13.03
C ARG A 231 -9.39 -0.95 12.82
N GLN A 232 -9.86 -1.01 11.58
CA GLN A 232 -11.31 -0.98 11.30
C GLN A 232 -12.04 -2.15 12.01
N HIS A 233 -11.41 -3.33 12.06
CA HIS A 233 -11.96 -4.47 12.81
C HIS A 233 -12.00 -4.24 14.33
N THR A 234 -11.02 -3.56 14.92
CA THR A 234 -11.03 -3.27 16.37
C THR A 234 -12.03 -2.18 16.75
N THR A 235 -12.27 -1.19 15.87
CA THR A 235 -13.33 -0.18 16.06
C THR A 235 -14.73 -0.70 15.76
N GLY A 236 -14.86 -1.76 14.94
CA GLY A 236 -16.14 -2.42 14.62
C GLY A 236 -16.64 -3.40 15.69
N VAL A 237 -15.79 -3.83 16.62
CA VAL A 237 -16.16 -4.78 17.71
C VAL A 237 -16.97 -4.10 18.83
N SER A 238 -17.08 -2.77 18.86
CA SER A 238 -17.95 -2.05 19.81
C SER A 238 -19.37 -1.76 19.28
N CYS A 239 -19.79 -2.28 18.12
CA CYS A 239 -21.10 -1.95 17.53
C CYS A 239 -21.91 -3.14 16.97
N TRP A 240 -21.76 -4.34 17.56
CA TRP A 240 -22.66 -5.47 17.29
C TRP A 240 -23.18 -6.09 18.60
N ARG A 241 -23.94 -5.30 19.36
CA ARG A 241 -24.91 -5.85 20.30
C ARG A 241 -25.97 -4.80 20.63
N GLU A 242 -26.95 -4.64 19.75
CA GLU A 242 -28.36 -4.43 20.08
C GLU A 242 -29.14 -4.34 18.76
N GLY A 243 -30.24 -5.09 18.62
CA GLY A 243 -31.27 -4.81 17.61
C GLY A 243 -31.28 -5.70 16.37
N SER A 244 -31.78 -6.93 16.50
CA SER A 244 -32.59 -7.58 15.47
C SER A 244 -33.47 -8.66 16.10
N ARG A 245 -34.66 -8.23 16.55
CA ARG A 245 -35.83 -9.10 16.75
C ARG A 245 -36.78 -8.84 15.57
N ALA A 246 -37.30 -9.93 14.99
CA ALA A 246 -38.36 -10.02 13.96
C ALA A 246 -37.95 -9.56 12.54
N ALA A 247 -38.32 -10.19 11.42
CA ALA A 247 -39.29 -11.26 11.12
C ALA A 247 -39.00 -11.92 9.74
N GLY A 248 -39.31 -13.23 9.61
CA GLY A 248 -39.62 -13.99 8.37
C GLY A 248 -38.44 -14.48 7.53
N THR A 249 -38.34 -15.72 7.01
CA THR A 249 -39.18 -16.93 6.97
C THR A 249 -38.29 -18.07 6.42
N VAL A 250 -38.31 -19.25 7.06
CA VAL A 250 -38.26 -20.68 6.57
C VAL A 250 -37.28 -21.00 5.41
N TRP A 251 -36.41 -22.03 5.42
CA TRP A 251 -36.58 -23.50 5.46
C TRP A 251 -35.36 -24.13 6.18
N ALA A 252 -35.47 -24.84 7.30
CA ALA A 252 -35.92 -26.24 7.49
C ALA A 252 -34.98 -27.29 6.86
N GLU A 253 -34.08 -27.85 7.67
CA GLU A 253 -33.83 -29.29 7.73
C GLU A 253 -33.29 -29.69 9.12
N LYS A 254 -33.91 -30.73 9.68
CA LYS A 254 -33.67 -31.31 11.01
C LYS A 254 -32.43 -32.22 10.95
N ASP A 255 -31.71 -32.33 12.05
CA ASP A 255 -31.74 -33.61 12.78
C ASP A 255 -31.27 -33.50 14.23
N GLU A 256 -31.90 -34.39 14.98
CA GLU A 256 -32.12 -34.45 16.41
C GLU A 256 -31.14 -35.45 17.03
N HIS A 257 -30.50 -35.12 18.16
CA HIS A 257 -30.51 -36.06 19.29
C HIS A 257 -29.95 -35.49 20.61
N GLN A 258 -30.82 -35.61 21.62
CA GLN A 258 -30.54 -35.88 23.04
C GLN A 258 -30.08 -34.73 23.94
N THR A 259 -31.08 -34.02 24.47
CA THR A 259 -31.19 -33.74 25.92
C THR A 259 -31.53 -35.06 26.66
N PRO A 260 -31.33 -35.16 27.98
CA PRO A 260 -32.37 -34.64 28.89
C PRO A 260 -31.73 -33.96 30.12
N ASP A 261 -32.22 -32.77 30.44
CA ASP A 261 -33.15 -32.56 31.57
C ASP A 261 -32.43 -32.39 32.89
N ALA A 262 -32.94 -31.62 33.83
CA ALA A 262 -34.00 -30.65 33.81
C ALA A 262 -33.95 -29.98 35.19
N THR A 263 -34.35 -28.72 35.17
CA THR A 263 -35.35 -28.12 36.06
C THR A 263 -35.40 -28.62 37.52
N ALA A 264 -35.50 -27.75 38.52
CA ALA A 264 -36.38 -26.60 38.48
C ALA A 264 -36.10 -25.68 39.68
N THR A 265 -36.22 -24.37 39.43
CA THR A 265 -37.01 -23.37 40.19
C THR A 265 -36.88 -23.34 41.72
N ALA A 266 -36.73 -22.21 42.40
CA ALA A 266 -36.84 -20.81 42.02
C ALA A 266 -36.34 -19.93 43.19
N SER A 267 -36.18 -18.64 42.88
CA SER A 267 -36.16 -17.50 43.80
C SER A 267 -34.90 -17.24 44.63
N GLY A 268 -34.23 -16.14 44.29
CA GLY A 268 -33.70 -15.25 45.32
C GLY A 268 -32.33 -14.64 45.04
N LYS A 269 -32.34 -13.36 44.62
CA LYS A 269 -31.39 -12.31 45.03
C LYS A 269 -29.90 -12.47 44.65
N THR A 270 -29.47 -11.59 43.74
CA THR A 270 -28.18 -10.86 43.75
C THR A 270 -27.07 -11.42 44.64
N GLN A 271 -26.05 -12.07 44.07
CA GLN A 271 -24.71 -12.10 44.68
C GLN A 271 -23.61 -12.00 43.62
N SER A 272 -22.84 -10.92 43.72
CA SER A 272 -21.56 -10.71 43.06
C SER A 272 -20.60 -11.84 43.40
N SER A 273 -20.05 -12.51 42.38
CA SER A 273 -18.90 -13.40 42.55
C SER A 273 -17.71 -12.56 43.02
N HIS A 274 -17.46 -12.53 44.32
CA HIS A 274 -16.26 -11.91 44.86
C HIS A 274 -15.04 -12.72 44.40
N THR A 275 -14.30 -12.16 43.44
CA THR A 275 -12.98 -12.65 43.06
C THR A 275 -12.01 -12.43 44.21
N CYS A 276 -11.25 -13.46 44.58
CA CYS A 276 -10.26 -13.37 45.63
C CYS A 276 -9.18 -12.37 45.19
N TRP A 277 -8.97 -11.34 46.01
CA TRP A 277 -8.03 -10.29 45.66
C TRP A 277 -6.56 -10.70 45.89
N ASN A 278 -6.27 -11.91 46.38
CA ASN A 278 -4.92 -12.44 46.47
C ASN A 278 -4.51 -13.28 45.25
N CYS A 279 -5.42 -14.07 44.68
CA CYS A 279 -5.12 -15.02 43.59
C CYS A 279 -5.96 -14.83 42.31
N GLY A 280 -7.03 -14.02 42.35
CA GLY A 280 -7.92 -13.76 41.23
C GLY A 280 -8.99 -14.81 40.95
N THR A 281 -9.04 -15.91 41.71
CA THR A 281 -10.06 -16.97 41.52
C THR A 281 -11.29 -16.77 42.42
N SER A 282 -12.42 -17.39 42.06
CA SER A 282 -13.70 -17.23 42.78
C SER A 282 -13.72 -18.02 44.09
N HIS A 283 -13.23 -17.42 45.17
CA HIS A 283 -13.39 -17.92 46.54
C HIS A 283 -13.25 -16.78 47.56
N THR A 284 -13.63 -17.03 48.81
CA THR A 284 -13.46 -16.07 49.89
C THR A 284 -11.96 -15.81 50.17
N PRO A 285 -11.51 -14.54 50.27
CA PRO A 285 -10.10 -14.19 50.37
C PRO A 285 -9.33 -14.82 51.55
N ASP A 286 -10.03 -15.04 52.67
CA ASP A 286 -9.46 -15.60 53.90
C ASP A 286 -9.45 -17.13 53.97
N ARG A 287 -9.79 -17.83 52.87
CA ARG A 287 -9.78 -19.30 52.88
C ARG A 287 -8.34 -19.81 53.01
N PRO A 288 -8.06 -20.76 53.93
CA PRO A 288 -6.74 -21.39 54.05
C PRO A 288 -6.24 -22.03 52.75
N SER A 289 -7.15 -22.39 51.85
CA SER A 289 -6.86 -22.99 50.54
C SER A 289 -6.50 -21.99 49.43
N CYS A 290 -6.26 -20.71 49.76
CA CYS A 290 -5.88 -19.73 48.76
C CYS A 290 -4.48 -20.07 48.20
N PRO A 291 -4.33 -20.35 46.90
CA PRO A 291 -3.03 -20.73 46.32
C PRO A 291 -2.00 -19.60 46.39
N ALA A 292 -2.44 -18.34 46.59
CA ALA A 292 -1.55 -17.20 46.70
C ALA A 292 -1.08 -16.92 48.13
N ARG A 293 -1.58 -17.64 49.16
CA ARG A 293 -1.29 -17.35 50.58
C ARG A 293 0.20 -17.45 50.91
N GLU A 294 0.89 -18.45 50.37
CA GLU A 294 2.33 -18.66 50.56
C GLU A 294 3.17 -18.20 49.36
N ALA A 295 2.51 -17.76 48.27
CA ALA A 295 3.18 -17.31 47.07
C ALA A 295 3.89 -15.96 47.28
N VAL A 296 5.13 -15.85 46.79
CA VAL A 296 5.89 -14.59 46.74
C VAL A 296 5.59 -13.89 45.41
N CYS A 297 5.08 -12.67 45.47
CA CYS A 297 4.80 -11.89 44.28
C CYS A 297 6.08 -11.51 43.54
N ILE A 298 6.19 -11.87 42.27
CA ILE A 298 7.36 -11.52 41.44
C ILE A 298 7.50 -10.02 41.14
N ALA A 299 6.45 -9.21 41.37
CA ALA A 299 6.49 -7.76 41.11
C ALA A 299 6.92 -6.90 42.31
N CYS A 300 6.65 -7.34 43.55
CA CYS A 300 6.99 -6.58 44.75
C CYS A 300 7.70 -7.41 45.83
N HIS A 301 7.96 -8.68 45.56
CA HIS A 301 8.65 -9.64 46.43
C HIS A 301 8.00 -9.84 47.81
N LYS A 302 6.73 -9.45 47.99
CA LYS A 302 5.95 -9.71 49.21
C LYS A 302 5.13 -11.00 49.09
N ARG A 303 4.92 -11.69 50.22
CA ARG A 303 4.11 -12.92 50.31
C ARG A 303 2.61 -12.60 50.33
N GLY A 304 1.78 -13.52 49.82
CA GLY A 304 0.32 -13.49 49.97
C GLY A 304 -0.50 -13.10 48.75
N HIS A 305 0.11 -12.86 47.57
CA HIS A 305 -0.62 -12.55 46.33
C HIS A 305 0.18 -12.88 45.05
N PHE A 306 -0.51 -13.01 43.92
CA PHE A 306 0.13 -13.14 42.60
C PHE A 306 0.36 -11.79 41.91
N LYS A 307 1.27 -11.75 40.91
CA LYS A 307 1.58 -10.56 40.10
C LYS A 307 0.33 -9.86 39.57
N ASN A 308 -0.65 -10.62 39.09
CA ASN A 308 -1.89 -10.08 38.51
C ASN A 308 -2.77 -9.34 39.53
N CYS A 309 -2.58 -9.60 40.83
CA CYS A 309 -3.32 -8.99 41.93
C CYS A 309 -2.47 -7.95 42.71
N CYS A 310 -1.27 -7.65 42.23
CA CYS A 310 -0.31 -6.78 42.90
C CYS A 310 -0.75 -5.31 42.88
N ARG A 311 -1.12 -4.77 44.04
CA ARG A 311 -1.51 -3.34 44.16
C ARG A 311 -0.33 -2.37 44.11
N SER A 312 0.89 -2.82 44.41
CA SER A 312 2.10 -1.99 44.24
C SER A 312 2.43 -1.71 42.77
N SER A 313 1.81 -2.42 41.82
CA SER A 313 1.91 -2.14 40.39
C SER A 313 0.89 -1.11 39.90
N LYS A 314 -0.09 -0.70 40.72
CA LYS A 314 -1.18 0.20 40.32
C LYS A 314 -1.50 1.24 41.41
N ARG A 315 -0.82 2.39 41.37
CA ARG A 315 -1.23 3.69 41.93
C ARG A 315 -0.55 4.84 41.16
N PRO A 316 -1.16 6.03 41.05
CA PRO A 316 -1.90 6.42 39.86
C PRO A 316 -1.32 7.67 39.17
N HIS A 317 -1.31 7.67 37.84
CA HIS A 317 -1.16 8.90 37.06
C HIS A 317 -2.56 9.49 36.86
N GLY A 318 -2.79 10.68 37.44
CA GLY A 318 -3.97 11.48 37.19
C GLY A 318 -4.04 11.86 35.72
N THR A 319 -5.21 11.64 35.14
CA THR A 319 -5.57 11.95 33.77
C THR A 319 -5.53 13.45 33.51
N THR A 320 -4.69 13.89 32.58
CA THR A 320 -5.07 14.94 31.62
C THR A 320 -4.44 14.61 30.27
N SER A 321 -5.28 14.68 29.24
CA SER A 321 -5.07 14.12 27.92
C SER A 321 -3.99 14.83 27.09
N ALA A 322 -3.45 14.05 26.15
CA ALA A 322 -2.98 14.42 24.81
C ALA A 322 -1.60 15.08 24.64
N ASN A 323 -0.92 14.56 23.60
CA ASN A 323 0.31 15.00 22.96
C ASN A 323 1.63 14.73 23.70
N THR A 324 2.06 13.47 23.66
CA THR A 324 3.50 13.15 23.69
C THR A 324 4.11 13.63 22.37
N VAL A 325 4.53 14.89 22.34
CA VAL A 325 5.49 15.38 21.35
C VAL A 325 6.82 14.71 21.68
N SER A 326 7.25 13.82 20.80
CA SER A 326 8.56 13.17 20.86
C SER A 326 9.63 14.17 20.42
N GLY A 327 10.05 15.05 21.32
CA GLY A 327 11.35 15.75 21.25
C GLY A 327 12.24 15.20 22.36
N SER A 328 13.26 14.42 22.02
CA SER A 328 13.99 13.62 23.00
C SER A 328 15.03 14.42 23.79
N VAL A 329 15.05 14.25 25.12
CA VAL A 329 16.29 14.19 25.89
C VAL A 329 16.24 12.94 26.76
N THR A 330 17.10 11.96 26.46
CA THR A 330 17.19 10.71 27.25
C THR A 330 18.64 10.44 27.65
N THR A 331 18.93 10.48 28.94
CA THR A 331 19.97 9.65 29.55
C THR A 331 19.54 9.18 30.94
N ALA A 332 19.09 7.92 31.04
CA ALA A 332 19.29 7.06 32.20
C ALA A 332 19.06 5.60 31.77
N GLY A 333 20.14 4.82 31.76
CA GLY A 333 20.21 3.35 31.69
C GLY A 333 18.99 2.58 31.18
N ALA A 334 18.77 2.58 29.86
CA ALA A 334 17.93 1.58 29.20
C ALA A 334 18.45 1.38 27.78
N ASN A 335 18.61 0.13 27.36
CA ASN A 335 18.86 -0.25 25.98
C ASN A 335 17.76 0.33 25.09
N VAL A 336 18.05 1.42 24.38
CA VAL A 336 17.15 2.00 23.39
C VAL A 336 17.86 2.02 22.05
N SER A 337 17.10 1.58 21.05
CA SER A 337 17.42 1.38 19.64
C SER A 337 18.31 2.47 19.03
N ARG A 338 19.26 2.03 18.20
CA ARG A 338 20.34 2.79 17.56
C ARG A 338 19.81 4.05 16.85
N GLN A 339 19.94 5.21 17.50
CA GLN A 339 19.89 6.50 16.80
C GLN A 339 21.24 6.73 16.09
N SER A 340 21.21 7.31 14.88
CA SER A 340 22.42 7.69 14.15
C SER A 340 23.19 8.72 14.98
N THR A 341 24.35 8.32 15.50
CA THR A 341 25.23 9.20 16.27
C THR A 341 26.33 9.75 15.37
N ILE A 342 26.72 10.99 15.62
CA ILE A 342 27.88 11.63 15.02
C ILE A 342 28.99 11.71 16.07
N GLU A 343 30.24 11.53 15.66
CA GLU A 343 31.38 11.76 16.53
C GLU A 343 31.63 13.27 16.66
N VAL A 344 31.70 13.76 17.88
CA VAL A 344 31.90 15.17 18.22
C VAL A 344 33.12 15.29 19.12
N THR A 345 34.04 16.18 18.76
CA THR A 345 35.19 16.51 19.59
C THR A 345 34.90 17.76 20.43
N VAL A 346 34.89 17.60 21.74
CA VAL A 346 34.80 18.71 22.70
C VAL A 346 36.19 19.23 23.00
N ALA A 347 36.45 20.51 22.71
CA ALA A 347 37.70 21.18 23.03
C ALA A 347 37.64 21.79 24.44
N LEU A 348 38.58 21.42 25.30
CA LEU A 348 38.76 22.03 26.62
C LEU A 348 39.78 23.18 26.51
N GLY A 349 39.51 24.29 27.19
CA GLY A 349 40.30 25.55 27.11
C GLY A 349 41.79 25.45 27.50
N LYS A 350 42.30 24.28 27.89
CA LYS A 350 43.73 23.99 28.12
C LYS A 350 44.37 23.15 27.01
N GLY A 351 43.78 23.13 25.81
CA GLY A 351 44.27 22.33 24.66
C GLY A 351 43.88 20.84 24.72
N GLY A 352 43.11 20.42 25.72
CA GLY A 352 42.55 19.07 25.80
C GLY A 352 41.43 18.87 24.79
N LYS A 353 41.30 17.66 24.25
CA LYS A 353 40.20 17.28 23.36
C LYS A 353 39.58 15.98 23.87
N HIS A 354 38.26 15.86 23.80
CA HIS A 354 37.55 14.65 24.16
C HIS A 354 36.54 14.31 23.07
N CYS A 355 36.68 13.13 22.46
CA CYS A 355 35.73 12.64 21.48
C CYS A 355 34.55 11.95 22.18
N THR A 356 33.33 12.28 21.77
CA THR A 356 32.11 11.65 22.26
C THR A 356 31.10 11.51 21.13
N ALA A 357 30.19 10.56 21.24
CA ALA A 357 29.12 10.38 20.28
C ALA A 357 27.92 11.25 20.69
N ALA A 358 27.38 12.01 19.75
CA ALA A 358 26.18 12.83 19.95
C ALA A 358 25.08 12.40 18.98
N VAL A 359 23.82 12.55 19.39
CA VAL A 359 22.67 12.37 18.50
C VAL A 359 22.41 13.70 17.79
N ALA A 360 22.35 13.68 16.46
CA ALA A 360 22.01 14.86 15.69
C ALA A 360 20.50 15.12 15.78
N ASP A 361 20.10 16.28 16.31
CA ASP A 361 18.71 16.71 16.40
C ASP A 361 18.49 17.94 15.50
N THR A 362 17.76 17.75 14.40
CA THR A 362 17.39 18.82 13.48
C THR A 362 16.28 19.68 14.10
N GLY A 363 16.68 20.63 14.95
CA GLY A 363 15.74 21.50 15.66
C GLY A 363 16.29 22.06 16.97
N ALA A 364 17.38 21.50 17.49
CA ALA A 364 18.03 22.00 18.69
C ALA A 364 18.80 23.30 18.40
N GLN A 365 18.54 24.35 19.18
CA GLN A 365 19.31 25.60 19.15
C GLN A 365 20.62 25.51 19.95
N VAL A 366 20.73 24.51 20.83
CA VAL A 366 21.84 24.33 21.77
C VAL A 366 22.21 22.86 21.89
N CYS A 367 23.49 22.58 22.13
CA CYS A 367 23.96 21.25 22.46
C CYS A 367 23.77 20.99 23.96
N VAL A 368 23.20 19.84 24.31
CA VAL A 368 22.99 19.44 25.71
C VAL A 368 23.79 18.17 25.98
N ALA A 369 24.47 18.13 27.12
CA ALA A 369 25.22 16.97 27.58
C ALA A 369 24.70 16.51 28.94
N GLY A 370 24.69 15.19 29.16
CA GLY A 370 24.37 14.60 30.45
C GLY A 370 25.50 14.77 31.47
N ALA A 371 25.17 14.61 32.75
CA ALA A 371 26.14 14.72 33.86
C ALA A 371 27.34 13.76 33.74
N ALA A 372 27.17 12.62 33.05
CA ALA A 372 28.25 11.67 32.82
C ALA A 372 29.41 12.26 31.98
N LEU A 373 29.09 13.14 31.02
CA LEU A 373 30.12 13.80 30.20
C LEU A 373 30.88 14.86 31.01
N LEU A 374 30.24 15.52 31.98
CA LEU A 374 30.94 16.43 32.90
C LEU A 374 32.05 15.69 33.66
N SER A 375 31.73 14.49 34.16
CA SER A 375 32.70 13.62 34.84
C SER A 375 33.86 13.19 33.92
N SER A 376 33.57 12.83 32.65
CA SER A 376 34.62 12.41 31.71
C SER A 376 35.51 13.57 31.24
N LEU A 377 34.97 14.79 31.27
CA LEU A 377 35.69 16.03 30.97
C LEU A 377 36.40 16.64 32.19
N TYR A 378 36.26 16.03 33.38
CA TYR A 378 36.77 16.54 34.65
C TYR A 378 36.30 17.99 34.97
N ILE A 379 35.08 18.35 34.52
CA ILE A 379 34.47 19.65 34.80
C ILE A 379 33.68 19.53 36.10
N GLN A 380 34.05 20.32 37.11
CA GLN A 380 33.31 20.38 38.36
C GLN A 380 32.08 21.27 38.21
N SER A 381 30.97 20.93 38.88
CA SER A 381 29.73 21.71 38.81
C SER A 381 29.89 23.18 39.23
N MET A 382 30.89 23.48 40.08
CA MET A 382 31.22 24.85 40.50
C MET A 382 31.83 25.72 39.37
N GLN A 383 32.33 25.08 38.31
CA GLN A 383 32.92 25.76 37.15
C GLN A 383 31.87 26.13 36.09
N LEU A 384 30.62 25.68 36.25
CA LEU A 384 29.52 26.01 35.35
C LEU A 384 28.97 27.41 35.69
N GLN A 385 28.83 28.27 34.69
CA GLN A 385 28.33 29.62 34.82
C GLN A 385 26.83 29.68 34.47
N GLY A 386 26.05 30.31 35.34
CA GLY A 386 24.63 30.57 35.12
C GLY A 386 23.74 29.31 35.09
N ARG A 387 22.46 29.48 35.41
CA ARG A 387 21.45 28.46 35.10
C ARG A 387 20.82 28.83 33.77
N ALA A 388 21.24 28.18 32.69
CA ALA A 388 20.54 28.27 31.42
C ALA A 388 19.10 27.77 31.62
N GLY A 389 18.11 28.56 31.23
CA GLY A 389 16.70 28.18 31.27
C GLY A 389 16.34 27.33 30.06
N LEU A 390 16.77 26.06 30.04
CA LEU A 390 16.32 25.14 28.99
C LEU A 390 14.87 24.77 29.23
N ARG A 391 14.11 24.76 28.13
CA ARG A 391 12.73 24.31 28.12
C ARG A 391 12.59 23.19 27.13
N ASP A 392 11.71 22.25 27.42
CA ASP A 392 11.33 21.24 26.43
C ASP A 392 10.38 21.83 25.38
N VAL A 393 9.98 21.02 24.41
CA VAL A 393 9.08 21.42 23.32
C VAL A 393 7.66 21.78 23.84
N ALA A 394 7.33 21.41 25.07
CA ALA A 394 6.08 21.77 25.76
C ALA A 394 6.24 22.99 26.68
N ASP A 395 7.33 23.75 26.55
CA ASP A 395 7.69 24.92 27.37
C ASP A 395 7.95 24.60 28.85
N LEU A 396 8.09 23.33 29.23
CA LEU A 396 8.38 22.94 30.61
C LEU A 396 9.87 23.15 30.94
N PRO A 397 10.20 23.72 32.12
CA PRO A 397 11.58 23.98 32.48
C PRO A 397 12.34 22.70 32.80
N LEU A 398 13.49 22.51 32.16
CA LEU A 398 14.44 21.44 32.47
C LEU A 398 15.40 21.89 33.58
N GLN A 399 15.72 20.99 34.50
CA GLN A 399 16.71 21.26 35.55
C GLN A 399 18.13 21.20 34.98
N CYS A 400 18.69 22.36 34.65
CA CYS A 400 20.07 22.47 34.19
C CYS A 400 21.04 22.58 35.38
N LEU A 401 22.11 21.78 35.34
CA LEU A 401 23.21 21.88 36.31
C LEU A 401 24.03 23.16 36.13
N GLY A 402 24.08 23.69 34.90
CA GLY A 402 24.68 24.97 34.55
C GLY A 402 25.05 25.01 33.06
N SER A 403 25.60 26.14 32.61
CA SER A 403 26.13 26.33 31.25
C SER A 403 27.62 26.65 31.27
N CYS A 404 28.30 26.48 30.15
CA CYS A 404 29.71 26.83 29.97
C CYS A 404 29.88 27.79 28.80
#